data_AF-A0A3M2B1H7-F1
#
_entry.id   AF-A0A3M2B1H7-F1
#
_cell.length_a   1.000
_cell.length_b   1.000
_cell.length_c   1.000
_cell.angle_alpha   90.00
_cell.angle_beta   90.00
_cell.angle_gamma   90.00
#
_symmetry.space_group_name_H-M   'P 1'
#
loop_
_entity.id
_entity.type
_entity.pdbx_description
1 polymer ?
#
loop_
_entity_poly.entity_id
_entity_poly.type
_entity_poly.pdbx_seq_one_letter_code
_entity_poly.pdbx_strand_id
1 'polypeptide(L)'
;MLSVHPLQHEFRRHLLEFYAALKLAPPYDRIEQAVSLLPTLLANDRDAHCLQDLHDVATKQQFFRQAFIEAGLVSRHRGIIMGLLRARTLNAFPKQYHYLLNLFDSQPVKHDP
;
A
#
# COMPACT_ATOMS: atom_id res chain seq x y z
N MET A 1 20.70 10.29 13.80
CA MET A 1 19.84 10.33 12.59
C MET A 1 19.12 9.00 12.48
N LEU A 2 17.84 8.95 12.87
CA LEU A 2 17.02 7.76 12.63
C LEU A 2 16.73 7.69 11.13
N SER A 3 17.13 6.59 10.52
CA SER A 3 17.05 6.41 9.07
C SER A 3 15.65 5.98 8.67
N VAL A 4 15.07 6.55 7.62
CA VAL A 4 13.76 6.12 7.03
C VAL A 4 13.89 4.78 6.29
N HIS A 5 15.12 4.31 6.06
CA HIS A 5 15.45 3.08 5.35
C HIS A 5 14.76 1.79 5.87
N PRO A 6 14.62 1.54 7.19
CA PRO A 6 13.92 0.36 7.69
C PRO A 6 12.45 0.34 7.30
N LEU A 7 11.77 1.49 7.35
CA LEU A 7 10.36 1.63 6.98
C LEU A 7 10.17 1.43 5.47
N GLN A 8 11.06 1.99 4.66
CA GLN A 8 11.08 1.76 3.21
C GLN A 8 11.30 0.29 2.85
N HIS A 9 12.21 -0.38 3.54
CA HIS A 9 12.47 -1.80 3.34
C HIS A 9 11.28 -2.67 3.77
N GLU A 10 10.65 -2.36 4.91
CA GLU A 10 9.41 -2.99 5.36
C GLU A 10 8.30 -2.82 4.31
N PHE A 11 8.07 -1.60 3.83
CA PHE A 11 7.04 -1.33 2.85
C PHE A 11 7.26 -2.08 1.54
N ARG A 12 8.49 -2.05 1.01
CA ARG A 12 8.85 -2.80 -0.20
C ARG A 12 8.51 -4.28 -0.06
N ARG A 13 8.89 -4.89 1.07
CA ARG A 13 8.59 -6.30 1.35
C ARG A 13 7.08 -6.56 1.37
N HIS A 14 6.31 -5.71 2.07
CA HIS A 14 4.85 -5.85 2.12
C HIS A 14 4.22 -5.78 0.73
N LEU A 15 4.72 -4.92 -0.17
CA LEU A 15 4.22 -4.84 -1.54
C LEU A 15 4.52 -6.12 -2.34
N LEU A 16 5.73 -6.66 -2.21
CA LEU A 16 6.09 -7.91 -2.88
C LEU A 16 5.24 -9.09 -2.38
N GLU A 17 5.07 -9.20 -1.06
CA GLU A 17 4.24 -10.23 -0.42
C GLU A 17 2.75 -10.08 -0.81
N PHE A 18 2.24 -8.84 -0.89
CA PHE A 18 0.88 -8.53 -1.33
C PHE A 18 0.63 -9.03 -2.76
N TYR A 19 1.50 -8.68 -3.71
CA TYR A 19 1.35 -9.12 -5.11
C TYR A 19 1.56 -10.63 -5.26
N ALA A 20 2.47 -11.23 -4.49
CA ALA A 20 2.65 -12.68 -4.45
C ALA A 20 1.40 -13.41 -3.93
N ALA A 21 0.77 -12.89 -2.86
CA ALA A 21 -0.46 -13.45 -2.31
C ALA A 21 -1.65 -13.32 -3.28
N LEU A 22 -1.66 -12.29 -4.12
CA LEU A 22 -2.62 -12.14 -5.23
C LEU A 22 -2.29 -13.01 -6.45
N LYS A 23 -1.12 -13.68 -6.46
CA LYS A 23 -0.57 -14.41 -7.61
C LYS A 23 -0.42 -13.53 -8.86
N LEU A 24 -0.02 -12.28 -8.64
CA LEU A 24 0.19 -11.28 -9.69
C LEU A 24 1.67 -10.92 -9.79
N ALA A 25 2.11 -10.58 -11.00
CA ALA A 25 3.42 -9.98 -11.19
C ALA A 25 3.44 -8.58 -10.57
N PRO A 26 4.39 -8.26 -9.69
CA PRO A 26 4.49 -6.94 -9.09
C PRO A 26 4.92 -5.88 -10.12
N PRO A 27 4.30 -4.69 -10.15
CA PRO A 27 4.73 -3.57 -10.97
C PRO A 27 5.93 -2.86 -10.32
N TYR A 28 7.13 -3.42 -10.46
CA TYR A 28 8.34 -2.99 -9.75
C TYR A 28 8.61 -1.48 -9.81
N ASP A 29 8.48 -0.84 -10.97
CA ASP A 29 8.70 0.61 -11.09
C ASP A 29 7.79 1.43 -10.18
N ARG A 30 6.53 1.00 -10.02
CA ARG A 30 5.55 1.68 -9.18
C ARG A 30 5.73 1.35 -7.70
N ILE A 31 6.23 0.15 -7.39
CA ILE A 31 6.64 -0.22 -6.04
C ILE A 31 7.78 0.69 -5.58
N GLU A 32 8.82 0.86 -6.40
CA GLU A 32 9.95 1.72 -6.06
C GLU A 32 9.51 3.19 -5.94
N GLN A 33 8.62 3.65 -6.83
CA GLN A 33 8.01 4.96 -6.70
C GLN A 33 7.29 5.12 -5.35
N ALA A 34 6.43 4.17 -4.95
CA ALA A 34 5.73 4.22 -3.68
C ALA A 34 6.69 4.27 -2.48
N VAL A 35 7.74 3.45 -2.50
CA VAL A 35 8.76 3.41 -1.44
C VAL A 35 9.54 4.73 -1.36
N SER A 36 9.81 5.36 -2.50
CA SER A 36 10.51 6.65 -2.57
C SER A 36 9.68 7.82 -2.04
N LEU A 37 8.35 7.72 -1.99
CA LEU A 37 7.46 8.77 -1.48
C LEU A 37 7.45 8.84 0.06
N LEU A 38 7.71 7.73 0.75
CA LEU A 38 7.59 7.66 2.22
C LEU A 38 8.36 8.74 2.99
N PRO A 39 9.63 9.08 2.69
CA PRO A 39 10.34 10.15 3.38
C PRO A 39 9.64 11.52 3.23
N THR A 40 9.09 11.79 2.04
CA THR A 40 8.38 13.05 1.75
C THR A 40 7.06 13.11 2.50
N LEU A 41 6.31 12.01 2.54
CA LEU A 41 5.05 11.92 3.28
C LEU A 41 5.26 12.11 4.79
N LEU A 42 6.29 11.48 5.34
CA LEU A 42 6.66 11.61 6.75
C LEU A 42 7.12 13.04 7.10
N ALA A 43 7.88 13.69 6.21
CA ALA A 43 8.36 15.05 6.44
C ALA A 43 7.23 16.10 6.39
N ASN A 44 6.18 15.83 5.61
CA ASN A 44 5.04 16.72 5.45
C ASN A 44 3.98 16.57 6.55
N ASP A 45 4.01 15.46 7.30
CA ASP A 45 3.11 15.22 8.41
C ASP A 45 3.63 15.90 9.68
N ARG A 46 2.91 16.94 10.12
CA ARG A 46 3.30 17.79 11.27
C ARG A 46 3.13 17.09 12.62
N ASP A 47 2.34 16.01 12.67
CA ASP A 47 2.04 15.27 13.89
C ASP A 47 2.94 14.03 14.02
N ALA A 48 3.35 13.40 12.92
CA ALA A 48 4.22 12.22 12.88
C ALA A 48 5.71 12.51 13.11
N HIS A 49 6.06 13.71 13.60
CA HIS A 49 7.44 14.05 13.97
C HIS A 49 7.99 13.16 15.08
N CYS A 50 7.14 12.46 15.84
CA CYS A 50 7.63 11.45 16.78
C CYS A 50 7.83 10.12 16.04
N LEU A 51 9.10 9.75 15.81
CA LEU A 51 9.46 8.42 15.28
C LEU A 51 8.97 7.26 16.16
N GLN A 52 8.55 7.54 17.40
CA GLN A 52 7.86 6.58 18.26
C GLN A 52 6.50 6.16 17.66
N ASP A 53 5.84 7.04 16.92
CA ASP A 53 4.56 6.75 16.26
C ASP A 53 4.74 5.78 15.08
N LEU A 54 5.95 5.67 14.52
CA LEU A 54 6.27 4.65 13.52
C LEU A 54 6.47 3.25 14.11
N HIS A 55 6.41 3.10 15.44
CA HIS A 55 6.23 1.80 16.07
C HIS A 55 4.76 1.37 16.08
N ASP A 56 3.82 2.32 15.97
CA ASP A 56 2.41 2.00 15.85
C ASP A 56 2.09 1.46 14.44
N VAL A 57 1.41 0.32 14.42
CA VAL A 57 1.09 -0.40 13.19
C VAL A 57 0.08 0.38 12.36
N ALA A 58 -0.89 1.04 12.99
CA ALA A 58 -1.92 1.78 12.27
C ALA A 58 -1.35 3.02 11.57
N THR A 59 -0.49 3.78 12.27
CA THR A 59 0.25 4.92 11.71
C THR A 59 1.10 4.51 10.52
N LYS A 60 1.90 3.43 10.63
CA LYS A 60 2.67 2.91 9.48
C LYS A 60 1.78 2.55 8.30
N GLN A 61 0.68 1.85 8.56
CA GLN A 61 -0.26 1.45 7.51
C GLN A 61 -0.90 2.66 6.82
N GLN A 62 -1.16 3.76 7.53
CA GLN A 62 -1.67 4.99 6.93
C GLN A 62 -0.68 5.57 5.90
N PHE A 63 0.60 5.71 6.27
CA PHE A 63 1.63 6.18 5.34
C PHE A 63 1.80 5.23 4.15
N PHE A 64 1.75 3.92 4.38
CA PHE A 64 1.81 2.92 3.30
C PHE A 64 0.62 3.04 2.35
N ARG A 65 -0.60 3.26 2.85
CA ARG A 65 -1.78 3.47 2.00
C ARG A 65 -1.64 4.73 1.16
N GLN A 66 -1.19 5.83 1.76
CA GLN A 66 -1.03 7.09 1.05
C GLN A 66 0.03 6.95 -0.07
N ALA A 67 1.20 6.39 0.24
CA ALA A 67 2.23 6.13 -0.75
C ALA A 67 1.74 5.20 -1.88
N PHE A 68 0.94 4.18 -1.54
CA PHE A 68 0.35 3.26 -2.50
C PHE A 68 -0.61 3.96 -3.48
N ILE A 69 -1.45 4.86 -2.96
CA ILE A 69 -2.38 5.67 -3.75
C ILE A 69 -1.61 6.64 -4.65
N GLU A 70 -0.67 7.41 -4.10
CA GLU A 70 0.08 8.44 -4.82
C GLU A 70 0.98 7.85 -5.93
N ALA A 71 1.55 6.66 -5.72
CA ALA A 71 2.28 5.94 -6.77
C ALA A 71 1.37 5.35 -7.86
N GLY A 72 0.05 5.37 -7.66
CA GLY A 72 -0.94 4.87 -8.60
C GLY A 72 -1.10 3.35 -8.59
N LEU A 73 -0.64 2.65 -7.54
CA LEU A 73 -0.73 1.19 -7.44
C LEU A 73 -2.19 0.69 -7.37
N VAL A 74 -3.13 1.52 -6.89
CA VAL A 74 -4.58 1.20 -6.88
C VAL A 74 -5.16 1.02 -8.29
N SER A 75 -4.56 1.63 -9.31
CA SER A 75 -4.97 1.46 -10.70
C SER A 75 -4.42 0.17 -11.33
N ARG A 76 -3.29 -0.35 -10.80
CA ARG A 76 -2.62 -1.52 -11.36
C ARG A 76 -3.39 -2.79 -11.02
N HIS A 77 -3.62 -3.61 -12.04
CA HIS A 77 -4.37 -4.86 -11.91
C HIS A 77 -5.77 -4.70 -11.28
N ARG A 78 -6.33 -3.48 -11.24
CA ARG A 78 -7.58 -3.17 -10.54
C ARG A 78 -8.71 -4.08 -10.97
N GLY A 79 -8.89 -4.30 -12.27
CA GLY A 79 -9.93 -5.20 -12.78
C GLY A 79 -9.80 -6.64 -12.27
N ILE A 80 -8.56 -7.16 -12.21
CA ILE A 80 -8.27 -8.51 -11.71
C ILE A 80 -8.54 -8.58 -10.22
N ILE A 81 -8.01 -7.65 -9.42
CA ILE A 81 -8.16 -7.61 -7.96
C ILE A 81 -9.64 -7.46 -7.58
N MET A 82 -10.38 -6.58 -8.25
CA MET A 82 -11.83 -6.43 -8.05
C MET A 82 -12.60 -7.70 -8.44
N GLY A 83 -12.18 -8.39 -9.51
CA GLY A 83 -12.74 -9.69 -9.88
C GLY A 83 -12.54 -10.73 -8.78
N LEU A 84 -11.32 -10.83 -8.24
CA LEU A 84 -10.98 -11.74 -7.14
C LEU A 84 -11.80 -11.46 -5.87
N LEU A 85 -11.97 -10.18 -5.52
CA LEU A 85 -12.78 -9.72 -4.40
C LEU A 85 -14.26 -10.11 -4.57
N ARG A 86 -14.86 -9.79 -5.73
CA ARG A 86 -16.27 -10.11 -6.03
C ARG A 86 -16.54 -11.60 -6.04
N ALA A 87 -15.60 -12.39 -6.56
CA ALA A 87 -15.70 -13.84 -6.58
C ALA A 87 -15.47 -14.49 -5.20
N ARG A 88 -15.15 -13.72 -4.15
CA ARG A 88 -14.82 -14.20 -2.79
C ARG A 88 -13.73 -15.28 -2.81
N THR A 89 -12.77 -15.12 -3.73
CA THR A 89 -11.66 -16.07 -3.92
C THR A 89 -10.47 -15.77 -3.00
N LEU A 90 -10.51 -14.64 -2.30
CA LEU A 90 -9.47 -14.16 -1.38
C LEU A 90 -9.70 -14.59 0.07
N ASN A 91 -10.44 -15.66 0.33
CA ASN A 91 -10.73 -16.13 1.69
C ASN A 91 -9.48 -16.53 2.48
N ALA A 92 -8.43 -16.99 1.78
CA ALA A 92 -7.13 -17.33 2.37
C ALA A 92 -6.11 -16.19 2.26
N PHE A 93 -6.54 -14.98 1.86
CA PHE A 93 -5.63 -13.85 1.71
C PHE A 93 -5.12 -13.37 3.09
N PRO A 94 -3.83 -13.04 3.25
CA PRO A 94 -3.30 -12.67 4.54
C PRO A 94 -3.95 -11.39 5.08
N LYS A 95 -4.57 -11.49 6.26
CA LYS A 95 -5.31 -10.37 6.91
C LYS A 95 -4.46 -9.12 7.09
N GLN A 96 -3.16 -9.29 7.29
CA GLN A 96 -2.21 -8.19 7.47
C GLN A 96 -2.09 -7.25 6.26
N TYR A 97 -2.51 -7.67 5.06
CA TYR A 97 -2.51 -6.79 3.87
C TYR A 97 -3.91 -6.31 3.47
N HIS A 98 -4.94 -6.58 4.28
CA HIS A 98 -6.30 -6.11 3.99
C HIS A 98 -6.37 -4.58 3.92
N TYR A 99 -5.52 -3.86 4.66
CA TYR A 99 -5.47 -2.40 4.63
C TYR A 99 -5.13 -1.83 3.23
N LEU A 100 -4.37 -2.57 2.42
CA LEU A 100 -4.11 -2.26 1.00
C LEU A 100 -5.23 -2.79 0.11
N LEU A 101 -5.71 -4.01 0.37
CA LEU A 101 -6.77 -4.63 -0.42
C LEU A 101 -8.07 -3.81 -0.42
N ASN A 102 -8.41 -3.22 0.73
CA ASN A 102 -9.59 -2.38 0.90
C ASN A 102 -9.54 -1.09 0.05
N LEU A 103 -8.35 -0.67 -0.42
CA LEU A 103 -8.22 0.47 -1.34
C LEU A 103 -8.93 0.23 -2.68
N PHE A 104 -9.07 -1.03 -3.10
CA PHE A 104 -9.69 -1.37 -4.37
C PHE A 104 -11.23 -1.30 -4.28
N ASP A 105 -11.79 -1.60 -3.11
CA ASP A 105 -13.24 -1.60 -2.86
C ASP A 105 -13.77 -0.18 -2.54
N SER A 106 -12.96 0.65 -1.87
CA SER A 106 -13.36 2.00 -1.44
C SER A 106 -13.18 3.10 -2.47
N GLN A 107 -12.67 2.81 -3.68
CA GLN A 107 -12.57 3.83 -4.74
C GLN A 107 -13.78 3.76 -5.68
N PRO A 108 -14.58 4.84 -5.80
CA PRO A 108 -15.69 4.87 -6.73
C PRO A 108 -15.15 4.60 -8.13
N VAL A 109 -15.82 3.70 -8.86
CA VAL A 109 -15.65 3.59 -10.30
C VAL A 109 -15.98 4.98 -10.84
N LYS A 110 -14.99 5.72 -11.36
CA LYS A 110 -15.29 6.87 -12.22
C LYS A 110 -16.03 6.29 -13.42
N HIS A 111 -17.36 6.31 -13.36
CA HIS A 111 -18.17 6.33 -14.56
C HIS A 111 -17.94 7.71 -15.16
N ASP A 112 -17.15 7.76 -16.23
CA ASP A 112 -17.20 8.90 -17.13
C ASP A 112 -18.60 8.88 -17.79
N PRO A 113 -19.36 9.98 -17.74
CA PRO A 113 -20.68 10.08 -18.35
C PRO A 113 -20.65 10.04 -19.88
#